data_AF-A0A2E3P581-F1
#
_entry.id   AF-A0A2E3P581-F1
#
_cell.length_a   1.000
_cell.length_b   1.000
_cell.length_c   1.000
_cell.angle_alpha   90.00
_cell.angle_beta   90.00
_cell.angle_gamma   90.00
#
_symmetry.space_group_name_H-M   'P 1'
#
loop_
_entity.id
_entity.type
_entity.pdbx_description
1 polymer ?
#
loop_
_entity_poly.entity_id
_entity_poly.type
_entity_poly.pdbx_seq_one_letter_code
_entity_poly.pdbx_strand_id
1 'polypeptide(L)'
;MDFNLTSEQRMAVEAVQKMTARDLQPVLDAHDPDTPLPKEAMRGLLKICAGQGLTSARVPESAGGAGIPTLLFGLMFEQLPPVVGFAIVGQEATAARIALDSTPEQRERLLPDLIAANKIACTGSTEPDVGSDARGVKTRV
;
A
#
# COMPACT_ATOMS: atom_id res chain seq x y z
N MET A 1 26.02 -9.75 15.80
CA MET A 1 24.94 -9.23 14.93
C MET A 1 23.94 -10.36 14.81
N ASP A 2 22.66 -10.11 15.13
CA ASP A 2 21.60 -11.12 15.06
C ASP A 2 20.69 -10.78 13.88
N PHE A 3 20.51 -11.75 12.98
CA PHE A 3 19.69 -11.62 11.76
C PHE A 3 18.41 -12.45 11.84
N ASN A 4 18.16 -13.10 12.98
CA ASN A 4 16.93 -13.86 13.16
C ASN A 4 15.74 -12.91 13.34
N LEU A 5 14.59 -13.29 12.77
CA LEU A 5 13.34 -12.60 13.03
C LEU A 5 12.92 -12.79 14.50
N THR A 6 12.40 -11.72 15.10
CA THR A 6 11.69 -11.83 16.38
C THR A 6 10.43 -12.66 16.22
N SER A 7 9.87 -13.16 17.34
CA SER A 7 8.60 -13.89 17.33
C SER A 7 7.46 -13.05 16.73
N GLU A 8 7.42 -11.74 17.02
CA GLU A 8 6.44 -10.81 16.47
C GLU A 8 6.59 -10.64 14.95
N GLN A 9 7.82 -10.43 14.47
CA GLN A 9 8.11 -10.35 13.04
C GLN A 9 7.72 -11.64 12.30
N ARG A 10 8.04 -12.80 12.88
CA ARG A 10 7.66 -14.10 12.33
C ARG A 10 6.15 -14.27 12.26
N MET A 11 5.42 -13.93 13.33
CA MET A 11 3.96 -14.01 13.35
C MET A 11 3.31 -13.11 12.29
N ALA A 12 3.81 -11.88 12.12
CA ALA A 12 3.31 -10.97 11.10
C ALA A 12 3.56 -11.50 9.68
N VAL A 13 4.76 -12.01 9.41
CA VAL A 13 5.10 -12.66 8.12
C VAL A 13 4.16 -13.83 7.85
N GLU A 14 3.99 -14.74 8.80
CA GLU A 14 3.10 -15.89 8.65
C GLU A 14 1.64 -15.48 8.44
N ALA A 15 1.18 -14.41 9.09
CA ALA A 15 -0.17 -13.89 8.91
C ALA A 15 -0.39 -13.38 7.48
N VAL A 16 0.56 -12.61 6.93
CA VAL A 16 0.46 -12.13 5.55
C VAL A 16 0.60 -13.26 4.55
N GLN A 17 1.49 -14.24 4.76
CA GLN A 17 1.59 -15.42 3.91
C GLN A 17 0.27 -16.20 3.83
N LYS A 18 -0.37 -16.43 4.98
CA LYS A 18 -1.67 -17.12 5.05
C LYS A 18 -2.77 -16.31 4.36
N MET A 19 -2.81 -14.99 4.56
CA MET A 19 -3.76 -14.10 3.90
C MET A 19 -3.55 -14.06 2.38
N THR A 20 -2.30 -14.00 1.92
CA THR A 20 -1.95 -14.07 0.48
C THR A 20 -2.49 -15.35 -0.15
N ALA A 21 -2.19 -16.52 0.44
CA ALA A 21 -2.61 -17.80 -0.11
C ALA A 21 -4.13 -18.00 -0.08
N ARG A 22 -4.80 -17.53 0.99
CA ARG A 22 -6.24 -17.73 1.19
C ARG A 22 -7.10 -16.73 0.41
N ASP A 23 -6.71 -15.46 0.41
CA ASP A 23 -7.60 -14.36 0.03
C ASP A 23 -7.14 -13.62 -1.24
N LEU A 24 -5.83 -13.53 -1.50
CA LEU A 24 -5.31 -12.80 -2.65
C LEU A 24 -5.12 -13.70 -3.87
N GLN A 25 -4.41 -14.83 -3.70
CA GLN A 25 -4.04 -15.72 -4.80
C GLN A 25 -5.26 -16.25 -5.58
N PRO A 26 -6.38 -16.68 -4.95
CA PRO A 26 -7.54 -17.16 -5.70
C PRO A 26 -8.18 -16.10 -6.60
N VAL A 27 -8.10 -14.82 -6.20
CA VAL A 27 -8.58 -13.71 -7.04
C VAL A 27 -7.65 -13.51 -8.22
N LEU A 28 -6.33 -13.57 -8.01
CA LEU A 28 -5.35 -13.45 -9.09
C LEU A 28 -5.46 -14.60 -10.10
N ASP A 29 -5.59 -15.84 -9.62
CA ASP A 29 -5.71 -17.04 -10.46
C ASP A 29 -6.99 -17.03 -11.31
N ALA A 30 -8.03 -16.32 -10.88
CA ALA A 30 -9.28 -16.17 -11.62
C ALA A 30 -9.21 -15.13 -12.74
N HIS A 31 -8.09 -14.41 -12.90
CA HIS A 31 -7.90 -13.37 -13.91
C HIS A 31 -6.69 -13.66 -14.79
N ASP A 32 -6.73 -13.18 -16.03
CA ASP A 32 -5.62 -13.32 -16.96
C ASP A 32 -4.45 -12.42 -16.52
N PRO A 33 -3.26 -12.98 -16.23
CA PRO A 33 -2.10 -12.22 -15.75
C PRO A 33 -1.58 -11.19 -16.76
N ASP A 34 -1.90 -11.33 -18.05
CA ASP A 34 -1.49 -10.41 -19.11
C ASP A 34 -2.48 -9.26 -19.31
N THR A 35 -3.54 -9.20 -18.49
CA THR A 35 -4.55 -8.15 -18.55
C THR A 35 -4.63 -7.36 -17.25
N PRO A 36 -4.93 -6.05 -17.29
CA PRO A 36 -5.17 -5.29 -16.08
C PRO A 36 -6.35 -5.85 -15.28
N LEU A 37 -6.16 -6.02 -13.98
CA LEU A 37 -7.25 -6.39 -13.08
C LEU A 37 -8.39 -5.35 -13.15
N PRO A 38 -9.66 -5.81 -13.19
CA PRO A 38 -10.79 -4.90 -13.03
C PRO A 38 -10.66 -4.07 -11.77
N LYS A 39 -11.03 -2.78 -11.85
CA LYS A 39 -10.90 -1.83 -10.73
C LYS A 39 -11.49 -2.36 -9.41
N GLU A 40 -12.64 -3.03 -9.50
CA GLU A 40 -13.32 -3.59 -8.34
C GLU A 40 -12.58 -4.78 -7.72
N ALA A 41 -11.95 -5.63 -8.54
CA ALA A 41 -11.09 -6.71 -8.05
C ALA A 41 -9.86 -6.14 -7.32
N MET A 42 -9.17 -5.17 -7.93
CA MET A 42 -8.02 -4.51 -7.29
C MET A 42 -8.42 -3.80 -5.98
N ARG A 43 -9.57 -3.11 -5.97
CA ARG A 43 -10.08 -2.46 -4.75
C ARG A 43 -10.37 -3.50 -3.66
N GLY A 44 -10.94 -4.66 -4.01
CA GLY A 44 -11.17 -5.77 -3.09
C GLY A 44 -9.86 -6.28 -2.46
N LEU A 45 -8.83 -6.49 -3.28
CA LEU A 45 -7.49 -6.89 -2.82
C LEU A 45 -6.89 -5.86 -1.85
N LEU A 46 -6.95 -4.57 -2.20
CA LEU A 46 -6.47 -3.49 -1.33
C LEU A 46 -7.23 -3.42 0.00
N LYS A 47 -8.55 -3.71 0.01
CA LYS A 47 -9.33 -3.78 1.26
C LYS A 47 -8.92 -4.94 2.16
N ILE A 48 -8.59 -6.09 1.58
CA ILE A 48 -8.04 -7.23 2.35
C ILE A 48 -6.71 -6.82 2.98
N CYS A 49 -5.82 -6.20 2.20
CA CYS A 49 -4.53 -5.70 2.70
C CYS A 49 -4.68 -4.60 3.75
N ALA A 50 -5.69 -3.73 3.61
CA ALA A 50 -6.01 -2.70 4.61
C ALA A 50 -6.35 -3.31 5.98
N GLY A 51 -7.01 -4.48 6.00
CA GLY A 51 -7.27 -5.24 7.22
C GLY A 51 -6.01 -5.74 7.94
N GLN A 52 -4.85 -5.76 7.26
CA GLN A 52 -3.54 -6.05 7.84
C GLN A 52 -2.69 -4.77 8.07
N GLY A 53 -3.27 -3.59 7.89
CA GLY A 53 -2.57 -2.31 8.03
C GLY A 53 -1.62 -1.95 6.88
N LEU A 54 -1.58 -2.75 5.80
CA LEU A 54 -0.60 -2.60 4.73
C LEU A 54 -0.81 -1.34 3.86
N THR A 55 -2.02 -0.80 3.82
CA THR A 55 -2.37 0.43 3.09
C THR A 55 -1.99 1.71 3.84
N SER A 56 -1.62 1.59 5.12
CA SER A 56 -1.35 2.71 6.02
C SER A 56 -0.19 2.43 6.97
N ALA A 57 0.71 1.52 6.58
CA ALA A 57 1.77 1.00 7.42
C ALA A 57 2.57 2.11 8.10
N ARG A 58 3.03 3.12 7.34
CA ARG A 58 3.83 4.24 7.88
C ARG A 58 3.00 5.44 8.34
N VAL A 59 1.66 5.35 8.28
CA VAL A 59 0.78 6.39 8.83
C VAL A 59 0.72 6.20 10.35
N PRO A 60 0.97 7.24 11.17
CA PRO A 60 0.90 7.13 12.63
C PRO A 60 -0.49 6.72 13.12
N GLU A 61 -0.55 5.98 14.22
CA GLU A 61 -1.83 5.61 14.88
C GLU A 61 -2.67 6.84 15.26
N SER A 62 -2.02 7.94 15.66
CA SER A 62 -2.70 9.22 15.96
C SER A 62 -3.42 9.84 14.76
N ALA A 63 -3.10 9.41 13.55
CA ALA A 63 -3.77 9.78 12.30
C ALA A 63 -4.67 8.65 11.75
N GLY A 64 -4.95 7.61 12.56
CA GLY A 64 -5.77 6.45 12.19
C GLY A 64 -5.04 5.38 11.38
N GLY A 65 -3.72 5.51 11.21
CA GLY A 65 -2.89 4.54 10.50
C GLY A 65 -2.48 3.34 11.34
N ALA A 66 -1.69 2.45 10.74
CA ALA A 66 -1.25 1.21 11.40
C ALA A 66 0.04 1.37 12.22
N GLY A 67 0.82 2.45 12.03
CA GLY A 67 2.03 2.71 12.81
C GLY A 67 3.10 1.61 12.74
N ILE A 68 3.09 0.79 11.68
CA ILE A 68 3.98 -0.36 11.51
C ILE A 68 5.42 0.13 11.25
N PRO A 69 6.41 -0.34 12.04
CA PRO A 69 7.81 -0.02 11.79
C PRO A 69 8.26 -0.46 10.39
N THR A 70 9.09 0.36 9.72
CA THR A 70 9.52 0.14 8.33
C THR A 70 10.08 -1.27 8.07
N LEU A 71 10.87 -1.82 9.00
CA LEU A 71 11.40 -3.18 8.85
C LEU A 71 10.29 -4.23 8.82
N LEU A 72 9.33 -4.14 9.76
CA LEU A 72 8.21 -5.06 9.82
C LEU A 72 7.32 -4.94 8.58
N PHE A 73 7.07 -3.71 8.11
CA PHE A 73 6.36 -3.47 6.87
C PHE A 73 7.06 -4.10 5.67
N GLY A 74 8.39 -3.97 5.56
CA GLY A 74 9.17 -4.61 4.49
C GLY A 74 9.03 -6.14 4.51
N LEU A 75 9.16 -6.76 5.68
CA LEU A 75 9.02 -8.22 5.85
C LEU A 75 7.61 -8.71 5.46
N MET A 76 6.57 -7.96 5.84
CA MET A 76 5.19 -8.25 5.45
C MET A 76 4.97 -8.05 3.94
N PHE A 77 5.52 -6.97 3.39
CA PHE A 77 5.40 -6.59 1.98
C PHE A 77 5.99 -7.64 1.05
N GLU A 78 7.12 -8.26 1.43
CA GLU A 78 7.76 -9.34 0.67
C GLU A 78 6.87 -10.58 0.47
N GLN A 79 5.82 -10.74 1.28
CA GLN A 79 4.89 -11.86 1.19
C GLN A 79 3.72 -11.61 0.23
N LEU A 80 3.65 -10.42 -0.38
CA LEU A 80 2.59 -10.05 -1.31
C LEU A 80 2.93 -10.47 -2.75
N PRO A 81 1.94 -10.89 -3.54
CA PRO A 81 2.12 -11.07 -4.98
C PRO A 81 2.57 -9.75 -5.64
N PRO A 82 3.46 -9.77 -6.65
CA PRO A 82 4.03 -8.54 -7.21
C PRO A 82 3.01 -7.48 -7.62
N VAL A 83 1.92 -7.88 -8.28
CA VAL A 83 0.85 -6.97 -8.72
C VAL A 83 0.15 -6.26 -7.55
N VAL A 84 -0.03 -6.96 -6.42
CA VAL A 84 -0.61 -6.39 -5.20
C VAL A 84 0.42 -5.51 -4.50
N GLY A 85 1.68 -5.94 -4.44
CA GLY A 85 2.78 -5.15 -3.90
C GLY A 85 2.91 -3.79 -4.58
N PHE A 86 2.88 -3.74 -5.92
CA PHE A 86 2.91 -2.46 -6.66
C PHE A 86 1.73 -1.54 -6.31
N ALA A 87 0.52 -2.10 -6.21
CA ALA A 87 -0.65 -1.33 -5.80
C ALA A 87 -0.53 -0.80 -4.37
N ILE A 88 0.01 -1.61 -3.45
CA ILE A 88 0.25 -1.21 -2.05
C ILE A 88 1.27 -0.08 -1.95
N VAL A 89 2.38 -0.13 -2.70
CA VAL A 89 3.38 0.96 -2.70
C VAL A 89 2.74 2.28 -3.10
N GLY A 90 1.92 2.29 -4.17
CA GLY A 90 1.21 3.50 -4.61
C GLY A 90 0.20 4.01 -3.58
N GLN A 91 -0.59 3.11 -3.01
CA GLN A 91 -1.61 3.42 -2.02
C GLN A 91 -1.00 3.97 -0.72
N GLU A 92 -0.11 3.20 -0.11
CA GLU A 92 0.45 3.47 1.22
C GLU A 92 1.36 4.70 1.19
N ALA A 93 2.18 4.89 0.14
CA ALA A 93 2.97 6.10 0.00
C ALA A 93 2.11 7.35 -0.17
N THR A 94 0.93 7.24 -0.77
CA THR A 94 -0.02 8.36 -0.86
C THR A 94 -0.66 8.65 0.48
N ALA A 95 -1.10 7.63 1.22
CA ALA A 95 -1.63 7.80 2.56
C ALA A 95 -0.59 8.44 3.51
N ALA A 96 0.66 7.99 3.47
CA ALA A 96 1.75 8.54 4.28
C ALA A 96 2.02 10.02 3.98
N ARG A 97 2.08 10.42 2.70
CA ARG A 97 2.28 11.84 2.32
C ARG A 97 1.11 12.73 2.73
N ILE A 98 -0.12 12.25 2.55
CA ILE A 98 -1.31 12.98 3.03
C ILE A 98 -1.26 13.13 4.56
N ALA A 99 -0.88 12.09 5.29
CA ALA A 99 -0.75 12.16 6.74
C ALA A 99 0.34 13.15 7.20
N LEU A 100 1.43 13.29 6.44
CA LEU A 100 2.58 14.13 6.81
C LEU A 100 2.38 15.61 6.42
N ASP A 101 2.04 15.87 5.16
CA ASP A 101 2.23 17.19 4.54
C ASP A 101 0.92 17.92 4.20
N SER A 102 -0.24 17.31 4.45
CA SER A 102 -1.54 17.94 4.14
C SER A 102 -2.10 18.79 5.28
N THR A 103 -2.98 19.73 4.94
CA THR A 103 -3.72 20.51 5.93
C THR A 103 -4.66 19.61 6.76
N PRO A 104 -5.09 20.02 7.96
CA PRO A 104 -6.04 19.24 8.75
C PRO A 104 -7.31 18.84 7.97
N GLU A 105 -7.86 19.77 7.19
CA GLU A 105 -9.08 19.55 6.40
C GLU A 105 -8.86 18.54 5.26
N GLN A 106 -7.69 18.59 4.61
CA GLN A 106 -7.34 17.62 3.58
C GLN A 106 -7.15 16.23 4.17
N ARG A 107 -6.51 16.14 5.34
CA ARG A 107 -6.28 14.89 6.06
C ARG A 107 -7.58 14.25 6.48
N GLU A 108 -8.47 15.00 7.13
CA GLU A 108 -9.78 14.51 7.58
C GLU A 108 -10.63 14.01 6.41
N ARG A 109 -10.60 14.73 5.28
CA ARG A 109 -11.40 14.38 4.09
C ARG A 109 -10.86 13.17 3.32
N LEU A 110 -9.54 13.00 3.24
CA LEU A 110 -8.91 12.04 2.33
C LEU A 110 -8.40 10.79 3.03
N LEU A 111 -7.75 10.95 4.17
CA LEU A 111 -6.98 9.89 4.81
C LEU A 111 -7.83 8.66 5.22
N PRO A 112 -9.06 8.80 5.77
CA PRO A 112 -9.89 7.66 6.14
C PRO A 112 -10.17 6.71 4.96
N ASP A 113 -10.49 7.26 3.79
CA ASP A 113 -10.78 6.47 2.58
C ASP A 113 -9.54 5.79 2.00
N LEU A 114 -8.36 6.40 2.17
CA LEU A 114 -7.09 5.82 1.74
C LEU A 114 -6.68 4.66 2.64
N ILE A 115 -6.80 4.83 3.96
CA ILE A 115 -6.51 3.79 4.95
C ILE A 115 -7.43 2.59 4.71
N ALA A 116 -8.73 2.81 4.61
CA ALA A 116 -9.72 1.75 4.43
C ALA A 116 -9.78 1.18 2.99
N ALA A 117 -8.96 1.68 2.07
CA ALA A 117 -9.00 1.35 0.64
C ALA A 117 -10.41 1.49 0.01
N ASN A 118 -11.21 2.44 0.50
CA ASN A 118 -12.45 2.85 -0.18
C ASN A 118 -12.16 3.58 -1.49
N LYS A 119 -11.02 4.27 -1.54
CA LYS A 119 -10.46 4.89 -2.74
C LYS A 119 -9.10 4.29 -3.06
N ILE A 120 -8.85 4.09 -4.35
CA ILE A 120 -7.53 3.76 -4.87
C ILE A 120 -6.81 5.08 -5.17
N ALA A 121 -5.59 5.22 -4.67
CA ALA A 121 -4.72 6.34 -4.91
C ALA A 121 -3.49 5.95 -5.72
N CYS A 122 -2.92 6.95 -6.39
CA CYS A 122 -1.71 6.81 -7.17
C CYS A 122 -0.87 8.09 -7.06
N THR A 123 0.38 8.01 -7.51
CA THR A 123 1.28 9.17 -7.64
C THR A 123 1.42 9.54 -9.10
N GLY A 124 1.08 10.77 -9.46
CA GLY A 124 1.42 11.36 -10.75
C GLY A 124 2.63 12.27 -10.60
N SER A 125 3.82 11.77 -10.95
CA SER A 125 5.07 12.55 -10.98
C SER A 125 5.82 12.46 -12.31
N THR A 126 5.57 11.41 -13.08
CA THR A 126 6.21 11.18 -14.38
C THR A 126 5.41 11.87 -15.49
N GLU A 127 6.12 12.51 -16.42
CA GLU A 127 5.58 13.10 -17.65
C GLU A 127 6.24 12.46 -18.89
N PRO A 128 5.72 12.65 -20.12
CA PRO A 128 6.27 12.00 -21.31
C PRO A 128 7.77 12.17 -21.51
N ASP A 129 8.34 13.31 -21.08
CA ASP A 129 9.76 13.65 -21.18
C ASP A 129 10.45 13.86 -19.83
N VAL A 130 9.78 13.50 -18.72
CA VAL A 130 10.30 13.70 -17.34
C VAL A 130 10.11 12.43 -16.52
N GLY A 131 11.23 11.77 -16.19
CA GLY A 131 11.27 10.56 -15.36
C GLY A 131 12.24 10.69 -14.19
N SER A 132 13.50 10.27 -14.39
CA SER A 132 14.54 10.31 -13.36
C SER A 132 14.83 11.73 -12.82
N ASP A 133 14.69 12.75 -13.66
CA ASP A 133 14.76 14.15 -13.23
C ASP A 133 13.38 14.67 -12.82
N ALA A 134 12.89 14.27 -11.65
CA ALA A 134 11.58 14.70 -11.15
C ALA A 134 11.44 16.22 -10.96
N ARG A 135 12.55 16.99 -10.97
CA ARG A 135 12.49 18.47 -10.90
C ARG A 135 12.07 19.09 -12.24
N GLY A 136 12.08 18.32 -13.32
CA GLY A 136 11.72 18.78 -14.66
C GLY A 136 10.22 18.89 -14.94
N VAL A 137 9.34 18.55 -13.99
CA VAL A 137 7.87 18.50 -14.17
C VAL A 137 7.32 19.84 -14.69
N LYS A 138 6.57 19.75 -15.80
CA LYS A 138 6.03 20.89 -16.56
C LYS A 138 4.56 21.17 -16.26
N THR A 139 3.83 20.24 -15.67
CA THR A 139 2.44 20.44 -15.22
C THR A 139 2.35 21.67 -14.30
N ARG A 140 1.29 22.47 -14.48
CA ARG A 140 0.96 23.65 -13.67
C ARG A 140 -0.47 23.46 -13.15
N VAL A 141 -0.64 23.64 -11.84
CA VAL A 141 -1.91 23.44 -11.11
C VAL A 141 -2.51 24.77 -10.67
#